data_AF-A0AAN0M7T6-F1
#
_entry.id   AF-A0AAN0M7T6-F1
#
_cell.length_a   1.000
_cell.length_b   1.000
_cell.length_c   1.000
_cell.angle_alpha   90.00
_cell.angle_beta   90.00
_cell.angle_gamma   90.00
#
_symmetry.space_group_name_H-M   'P 1'
#
loop_
_entity.id
_entity.type
_entity.pdbx_description
1 polymer ?
#
loop_
_entity_poly.entity_id
_entity_poly.type
_entity_poly.pdbx_seq_one_letter_code
_entity_poly.pdbx_strand_id
1 'polypeptide(L)'
;MPSDRRKPGFFDLAVPFFLPKWRRVVTVAVPLLWAMVEFAGGAPFWALVFLALAGTALWKFVTADWAAVAAEAEQDAKRGR
;
A
#
# COMPACT_ATOMS: atom_id res chain seq x y z
N MET A 1 10.23 -7.74 28.64
CA MET A 1 8.94 -7.36 28.03
C MET A 1 8.74 -8.22 26.78
N PRO A 2 7.81 -9.18 26.76
CA PRO A 2 7.46 -9.91 25.54
C PRO A 2 6.95 -8.89 24.52
N SER A 3 7.62 -8.81 23.37
CA SER A 3 7.16 -7.96 22.27
C SER A 3 5.98 -8.67 21.60
N ASP A 4 4.77 -8.17 21.88
CA ASP A 4 3.56 -8.54 21.14
C ASP A 4 3.65 -7.93 19.73
N ARG A 5 4.50 -8.54 18.89
CA ARG A 5 4.60 -8.17 17.47
C ARG A 5 3.27 -8.58 16.84
N ARG A 6 2.37 -7.63 16.61
CA ARG A 6 1.17 -7.85 15.80
C ARG A 6 1.62 -8.45 14.47
N LYS A 7 1.27 -9.71 14.22
CA LYS A 7 1.60 -10.35 12.94
C LYS A 7 0.91 -9.56 11.83
N PRO A 8 1.65 -9.05 10.83
CA PRO A 8 1.02 -8.40 9.69
C PRO A 8 0.10 -9.42 9.01
N GLY A 9 -1.14 -9.02 8.76
CA GLY A 9 -2.10 -9.84 8.03
C GLY A 9 -1.69 -9.96 6.55
N PHE A 10 -2.28 -10.93 5.83
CA PHE A 10 -2.00 -11.14 4.40
C PHE A 10 -2.27 -9.90 3.50
N PHE A 11 -3.04 -8.93 3.97
CA PHE A 11 -3.37 -7.68 3.28
C PHE A 11 -2.76 -6.45 3.97
N ASP A 12 -1.58 -6.61 4.57
CA ASP A 12 -0.87 -5.51 5.20
C ASP A 12 0.07 -4.82 4.21
N LEU A 13 -0.29 -3.60 3.80
CA LEU A 13 0.54 -2.76 2.94
C LEU A 13 1.49 -1.85 3.76
N ALA A 14 1.46 -1.95 5.09
CA ALA A 14 2.28 -1.15 6.01
C ALA A 14 3.73 -1.69 6.11
N VAL A 15 4.36 -1.96 4.96
CA VAL A 15 5.73 -2.47 4.89
C VAL A 15 6.73 -1.32 4.70
N PRO A 16 7.97 -1.44 5.21
CA PRO A 16 9.01 -0.40 5.07
C PRO A 16 9.33 -0.04 3.61
N PHE A 17 9.00 -0.92 2.66
CA PHE A 17 9.10 -0.64 1.23
C PHE A 17 8.30 0.61 0.80
N PHE A 18 7.15 0.88 1.43
CA PHE A 18 6.30 2.03 1.12
C PHE A 18 6.58 3.28 1.98
N LEU A 19 7.69 3.32 2.74
CA LEU A 19 8.11 4.55 3.44
C LEU A 19 8.30 5.75 2.49
N PRO A 20 8.91 5.59 1.29
CA PRO A 20 8.98 6.67 0.33
C PRO A 20 7.59 7.02 -0.22
N LYS A 21 7.15 8.26 0.00
CA LYS A 21 5.82 8.75 -0.42
C LYS A 21 5.54 8.54 -1.92
N TRP A 22 6.56 8.67 -2.77
CA TRP A 22 6.42 8.48 -4.23
C TRP A 22 6.02 7.04 -4.60
N ARG A 23 6.47 6.03 -3.85
CA ARG A 23 6.10 4.62 -4.12
C ARG A 23 4.62 4.38 -3.90
N ARG A 24 4.03 5.03 -2.88
CA ARG A 24 2.57 4.99 -2.63
C ARG A 24 1.81 5.61 -3.80
N VAL A 25 2.27 6.77 -4.27
CA VAL A 25 1.65 7.48 -5.40
C VAL A 25 1.71 6.63 -6.67
N VAL A 26 2.86 6.05 -7.02
CA VAL A 26 2.99 5.19 -8.20
C VAL A 26 2.09 3.96 -8.09
N THR A 27 2.02 3.34 -6.92
CA THR A 27 1.19 2.14 -6.69
C THR A 27 -0.31 2.40 -6.88
N VAL A 28 -0.78 3.61 -6.58
CA VAL A 28 -2.17 4.02 -6.83
C VAL A 28 -2.37 4.52 -8.27
N ALA A 29 -1.42 5.29 -8.80
CA ALA A 29 -1.53 5.94 -10.10
C ALA A 29 -1.52 4.95 -11.26
N VAL A 30 -0.72 3.89 -11.19
CA VAL A 30 -0.63 2.87 -12.26
C VAL A 30 -1.99 2.18 -12.51
N PRO A 31 -2.65 1.56 -11.52
CA PRO A 31 -3.95 0.93 -11.73
C PRO A 31 -5.05 1.96 -12.05
N LEU A 32 -4.96 3.18 -11.53
CA LEU A 32 -5.92 4.25 -11.87
C LEU A 32 -5.83 4.66 -13.34
N LEU A 33 -4.62 4.85 -13.87
CA LEU A 33 -4.40 5.12 -15.29
C LEU A 33 -4.86 3.94 -16.16
N TRP A 34 -4.58 2.72 -15.73
CA TRP A 34 -5.04 1.52 -16.44
C TRP A 34 -6.57 1.42 -16.48
N ALA A 35 -7.25 1.75 -15.39
CA ALA A 35 -8.71 1.81 -15.35
C ALA A 35 -9.27 2.78 -16.40
N MET A 36 -8.63 3.94 -16.59
CA MET A 36 -9.04 4.91 -17.62
C MET A 36 -8.83 4.38 -19.04
N VAL A 37 -7.72 3.65 -19.28
CA VAL A 37 -7.44 3.01 -20.58
C VAL A 37 -8.48 1.95 -20.90
N GLU A 38 -8.80 1.07 -19.95
CA GLU A 38 -9.83 0.02 -20.12
C GLU A 38 -11.22 0.62 -20.33
N PHE A 39 -11.52 1.72 -19.62
CA PHE A 39 -12.78 2.43 -19.82
C PHE A 39 -12.89 3.00 -21.23
N ALA A 40 -11.81 3.58 -21.76
CA ALA A 40 -11.74 4.05 -23.15
C ALA A 40 -11.79 2.90 -24.17
N GLY A 41 -11.25 1.73 -23.83
CA GLY A 41 -11.28 0.52 -24.65
C GLY A 41 -12.61 -0.22 -24.69
N GLY A 42 -13.64 0.26 -23.96
CA GLY A 42 -14.97 -0.37 -23.92
C GLY A 42 -15.07 -1.57 -22.97
N ALA A 43 -14.14 -1.70 -22.02
CA ALA A 43 -14.12 -2.75 -21.01
C ALA A 43 -14.46 -2.21 -19.60
N PRO A 44 -15.71 -1.76 -19.35
CA PRO A 44 -16.08 -1.10 -18.10
C PRO A 44 -15.97 -2.01 -16.87
N PHE A 45 -16.17 -3.33 -17.04
CA PHE A 45 -15.99 -4.30 -15.97
C PHE A 45 -14.55 -4.32 -15.47
N TRP A 46 -13.57 -4.40 -16.38
CA TRP A 46 -12.16 -4.39 -16.03
C TRP A 46 -11.71 -3.04 -15.48
N ALA A 47 -12.21 -1.94 -16.04
CA ALA A 47 -11.98 -0.60 -15.51
C ALA A 47 -12.43 -0.49 -14.03
N LEU A 48 -13.60 -1.02 -13.68
CA LEU A 48 -14.11 -1.02 -12.31
C LEU A 48 -13.21 -1.81 -11.35
N VAL A 49 -12.69 -2.97 -11.79
CA VAL A 49 -11.77 -3.78 -10.99
C VAL A 49 -10.48 -3.02 -10.68
N PHE A 50 -9.85 -2.42 -11.70
CA PHE A 50 -8.64 -1.62 -11.50
C PHE A 50 -8.90 -0.37 -10.66
N LEU A 51 -10.05 0.27 -10.82
CA LEU A 51 -10.46 1.40 -10.00
C LEU A 51 -10.65 1.00 -8.53
N ALA A 52 -11.26 -0.16 -8.27
CA ALA A 52 -11.42 -0.70 -6.92
C ALA A 52 -10.07 -1.05 -6.28
N LEU A 53 -9.13 -1.61 -7.05
CA LEU A 53 -7.76 -1.88 -6.59
C LEU A 53 -7.01 -0.58 -6.25
N ALA A 54 -7.10 0.43 -7.11
CA ALA A 54 -6.50 1.74 -6.84
C ALA A 54 -7.12 2.39 -5.58
N GLY A 55 -8.44 2.30 -5.43
CA GLY A 55 -9.18 2.84 -4.27
C GLY A 55 -8.81 2.14 -2.96
N THR A 56 -8.74 0.81 -2.95
CA THR A 56 -8.34 0.04 -1.75
C THR A 56 -6.89 0.30 -1.36
N ALA A 57 -5.97 0.37 -2.33
CA ALA A 57 -4.59 0.75 -2.08
C ALA A 57 -4.47 2.16 -1.49
N LEU A 58 -5.20 3.14 -2.07
CA LEU A 58 -5.23 4.51 -1.58
C LEU A 58 -5.78 4.57 -0.15
N TRP A 59 -6.91 3.90 0.12
CA TRP A 59 -7.51 3.87 1.46
C TRP A 59 -6.54 3.32 2.49
N LYS A 60 -5.92 2.16 2.20
CA LYS A 60 -4.91 1.54 3.07
C LYS A 60 -3.72 2.48 3.31
N PHE A 61 -3.24 3.15 2.26
CA PHE A 61 -2.12 4.07 2.39
C PHE A 61 -2.47 5.35 3.15
N VAL A 62 -3.71 5.81 3.13
CA VAL A 62 -4.15 6.97 3.91
C VAL A 62 -4.40 6.62 5.37
N THR A 63 -4.92 5.41 5.65
CA THR A 63 -5.22 4.97 7.03
C THR A 63 -4.02 4.38 7.77
N ALA A 64 -2.96 3.98 7.07
CA ALA A 64 -1.79 3.37 7.69
C ALA A 64 -1.02 4.36 8.58
N ASP A 65 -0.60 3.90 9.76
CA ASP A 65 0.27 4.66 10.65
C ASP A 65 1.74 4.55 10.20
N TRP A 66 2.14 5.48 9.35
CA TRP A 66 3.48 5.51 8.77
C TRP A 66 4.59 5.83 9.78
N ALA A 67 4.24 6.46 10.92
CA ALA A 67 5.20 6.73 11.98
C ALA A 67 5.52 5.44 12.74
N ALA A 68 4.51 4.63 13.05
CA ALA A 68 4.69 3.31 13.65
C ALA A 68 5.52 2.39 12.74
N VAL A 69 5.22 2.33 11.43
CA VAL A 69 5.97 1.52 10.46
C VAL A 69 7.44 1.95 10.37
N ALA A 70 7.72 3.26 10.41
CA ALA A 70 9.09 3.78 10.41
C ALA A 70 9.84 3.38 11.70
N ALA A 71 9.18 3.48 12.86
CA ALA A 71 9.76 3.10 14.15
C ALA A 71 10.06 1.59 14.23
N GLU A 72 9.15 0.74 13.74
CA GLU A 72 9.37 -0.71 13.67
C GLU A 72 10.55 -1.08 12.76
N ALA A 73 10.64 -0.44 11.59
CA ALA A 73 11.74 -0.65 10.66
C ALA A 73 13.11 -0.26 11.26
N GLU A 74 13.16 0.82 12.04
CA GLU A 74 14.37 1.24 12.74
C GLU A 74 14.73 0.28 13.88
N GLN A 75 13.73 -0.20 14.64
CA GLN A 75 13.94 -1.18 15.71
C GLN A 75 14.46 -2.52 15.17
N ASP A 76 13.90 -3.01 14.06
CA ASP A 76 14.37 -4.24 13.42
C ASP A 76 15.81 -4.08 12.88
N ALA A 77 16.15 -2.90 12.34
CA ALA A 77 17.52 -2.59 11.92
C ALA A 77 18.52 -2.54 13.09
N LYS A 78 18.10 -2.05 14.27
CA LYS A 78 18.93 -2.03 15.48
C LYS A 78 19.06 -3.40 16.14
N ARG A 79 18.02 -4.23 16.06
CA ARG A 79 17.98 -5.58 16.65
C ARG A 79 18.75 -6.62 15.84
N GLY A 80 18.92 -6.38 14.54
CA GLY A 80 19.75 -7.21 13.66
C GLY A 80 21.22 -6.81 13.60
N ARG A 81 21.66 -5.80 14.37
CA ARG A 81 23.07 -5.40 14.51
C ARG A 81 23.67 -5.89 15.81
#